data_AF-A0A966L245-F1
#
_entry.id   AF-A0A966L245-F1
#
_cell.length_a   1.000
_cell.length_b   1.000
_cell.length_c   1.000
_cell.angle_alpha   90.00
_cell.angle_beta   90.00
_cell.angle_gamma   90.00
#
_symmetry.space_group_name_H-M   'P 1'
#
loop_
_entity.id
_entity.type
_entity.pdbx_description
1 polymer ?
#
loop_
_entity_poly.entity_id
_entity_poly.type
_entity_poly.pdbx_seq_one_letter_code
_entity_poly.pdbx_strand_id
1 'polypeptide(L)'
;MSTHTMIADEQSAANAQHPGEADYASDRRKNERQIATFRTCCVVIGDEAHPAILRNMSDGGAMFEALVSPRRDDIITYWWDGIDAVEARVAWVQGTRIGVANLSGPASAIDVPRPRATRVPAQLPVRVWAGGWAYKAELENISLSGICVCGLGGVAPGTPCTVEIGGQTLPNASVVRTDGDMTGIRFEKPLPPARLMKLLDSDGTSAQVVTRRLPTPDVPQPLQTAPPEVLTKTAADQPPAAPPPLRRAV
;
A
#
# COMPACT_ATOMS: atom_id res chain seq x y z
N MET A 1 -64.28 37.00 59.70
CA MET A 1 -63.30 38.05 59.34
C MET A 1 -62.48 37.47 58.20
N SER A 2 -63.02 37.52 56.98
CA SER A 2 -62.59 38.47 55.91
C SER A 2 -61.21 38.07 55.36
N THR A 3 -60.99 37.76 54.08
CA THR A 3 -61.73 38.09 52.86
C THR A 3 -61.28 37.16 51.72
N HIS A 4 -62.20 36.83 50.82
CA HIS A 4 -61.98 36.33 49.46
C HIS A 4 -61.03 37.24 48.64
N THR A 5 -60.37 36.69 47.60
CA THR A 5 -60.54 37.12 46.20
C THR A 5 -59.85 36.12 45.25
N MET A 6 -60.64 35.55 44.33
CA MET A 6 -60.21 34.98 43.04
C MET A 6 -60.21 36.09 41.98
N ILE A 7 -59.23 36.09 41.06
CA ILE A 7 -59.31 36.68 39.70
C ILE A 7 -58.36 35.80 38.84
N ALA A 8 -58.85 34.87 38.03
CA ALA A 8 -59.41 34.95 36.67
C ALA A 8 -58.36 34.97 35.53
N ASP A 9 -58.65 34.13 34.53
CA ASP A 9 -58.02 33.89 33.22
C ASP A 9 -57.54 35.14 32.46
N GLU A 10 -56.49 34.99 31.63
CA GLU A 10 -56.63 34.87 30.16
C GLU A 10 -55.26 34.84 29.44
N GLN A 11 -55.20 34.04 28.37
CA GLN A 11 -54.06 33.87 27.46
C GLN A 11 -53.91 35.05 26.50
N SER A 12 -52.67 35.47 26.20
CA SER A 12 -52.27 35.80 24.82
C SER A 12 -50.76 35.84 24.62
N ALA A 13 -50.34 35.23 23.53
CA ALA A 13 -48.97 35.02 23.08
C ALA A 13 -48.31 36.30 22.55
N ALA A 14 -47.00 36.47 22.82
CA ALA A 14 -46.05 37.10 21.90
C ALA A 14 -44.59 36.88 22.37
N ASN A 15 -43.94 35.91 21.75
CA ASN A 15 -42.63 36.02 21.10
C ASN A 15 -41.63 37.11 21.58
N ALA A 16 -40.52 36.70 22.19
CA ALA A 16 -39.17 37.22 21.90
C ALA A 16 -38.11 36.49 22.77
N GLN A 17 -37.55 35.42 22.25
CA GLN A 17 -36.31 34.83 22.75
C GLN A 17 -35.10 35.52 22.11
N HIS A 18 -34.14 35.93 22.94
CA HIS A 18 -32.71 36.12 22.65
C HIS A 18 -31.97 35.53 23.86
N PRO A 19 -30.66 35.23 23.81
CA PRO A 19 -29.77 34.98 22.67
C PRO A 19 -28.98 33.66 22.84
N GLY A 20 -28.33 33.16 21.78
CA GLY A 20 -27.40 32.04 21.94
C GLY A 20 -26.71 31.65 20.64
N GLU A 21 -25.44 32.03 20.55
CA GLU A 21 -24.48 31.60 19.54
C GLU A 21 -24.53 30.09 19.27
N ALA A 22 -24.69 29.70 18.01
CA ALA A 22 -24.15 28.46 17.45
C ALA A 22 -24.22 28.53 15.92
N ASP A 23 -23.40 29.38 15.33
CA ASP A 23 -22.84 29.05 14.02
C ASP A 23 -21.76 27.96 14.23
N TYR A 24 -21.59 27.08 13.24
CA TYR A 24 -20.72 25.88 13.21
C TYR A 24 -21.31 24.55 13.72
N ALA A 25 -22.15 23.92 12.89
CA ALA A 25 -21.99 22.50 12.53
C ALA A 25 -22.90 22.14 11.34
N SER A 26 -22.66 22.76 10.18
CA SER A 26 -23.16 22.18 8.94
C SER A 26 -22.52 20.79 8.80
N ASP A 27 -23.29 19.72 9.01
CA ASP A 27 -22.88 18.37 8.71
C ASP A 27 -22.59 18.27 7.20
N ARG A 28 -21.30 18.30 6.84
CA ARG A 28 -20.83 18.29 5.44
C ARG A 28 -20.92 16.90 4.78
N ARG A 29 -21.56 15.91 5.41
CA ARG A 29 -21.54 14.51 4.96
C ARG A 29 -22.75 14.19 4.09
N LYS A 30 -22.67 14.54 2.81
CA LYS A 30 -23.71 14.26 1.80
C LYS A 30 -23.49 12.99 0.94
N ASN A 31 -22.50 12.14 1.26
CA ASN A 31 -22.25 10.92 0.48
C ASN A 31 -22.66 9.64 1.22
N GLU A 32 -23.24 8.73 0.45
CA GLU A 32 -23.64 7.38 0.85
C GLU A 32 -22.40 6.58 1.29
N ARG A 33 -22.44 6.05 2.52
CA ARG A 33 -21.34 5.25 3.06
C ARG A 33 -21.34 3.87 2.40
N GLN A 34 -20.40 3.62 1.50
CA GLN A 34 -20.15 2.26 1.04
C GLN A 34 -19.34 1.48 2.09
N ILE A 35 -20.05 0.56 2.76
CA ILE A 35 -19.58 -0.68 3.39
C ILE A 35 -18.43 -0.54 4.40
N ALA A 36 -18.74 -0.79 5.68
CA ALA A 36 -17.76 -1.05 6.74
C ALA A 36 -16.99 -2.34 6.44
N THR A 37 -16.02 -2.26 5.52
CA THR A 37 -15.23 -3.42 5.12
C THR A 37 -13.94 -3.40 5.92
N PHE A 38 -13.89 -4.21 6.97
CA PHE A 38 -12.65 -4.48 7.69
C PHE A 38 -11.69 -5.26 6.78
N ARG A 39 -10.91 -4.53 5.99
CA ARG A 39 -9.88 -5.10 5.09
C ARG A 39 -8.51 -4.64 5.53
N THR A 40 -7.53 -5.51 5.35
CA THR A 40 -6.13 -5.09 5.43
C THR A 40 -5.75 -4.34 4.15
N CYS A 41 -5.21 -3.15 4.31
CA CYS A 41 -4.62 -2.34 3.26
C CYS A 41 -3.14 -2.09 3.56
N CYS A 42 -2.43 -1.56 2.56
CA CYS A 42 -1.13 -0.96 2.73
C CYS A 42 -1.28 0.56 2.64
N VAL A 43 -0.62 1.27 3.54
CA VAL A 43 -0.50 2.73 3.53
C VAL A 43 0.98 3.06 3.43
N VAL A 44 1.34 3.90 2.47
CA VAL A 44 2.69 4.40 2.27
C VAL A 44 2.75 5.86 2.68
N ILE A 45 3.69 6.16 3.59
CA ILE A 45 3.95 7.49 4.13
C ILE A 45 5.43 7.77 3.87
N GLY A 46 5.72 8.77 3.03
CA GLY A 46 7.09 8.94 2.50
C GLY A 46 7.51 7.68 1.73
N ASP A 47 8.62 7.08 2.14
CA ASP A 47 9.17 5.86 1.52
C ASP A 47 8.86 4.59 2.35
N GLU A 48 7.93 4.65 3.30
CA GLU A 48 7.66 3.55 4.22
C GLU A 48 6.25 2.97 4.02
N ALA A 49 6.15 1.65 3.85
CA ALA A 49 4.91 0.91 3.77
C ALA A 49 4.51 0.39 5.13
N HIS A 50 3.25 0.59 5.46
CA HIS A 50 2.68 0.16 6.72
C HIS A 50 1.41 -0.65 6.48
N PRO A 51 1.25 -1.79 7.16
CA PRO A 51 -0.03 -2.48 7.20
C PRO A 51 -1.05 -1.61 7.96
N ALA A 52 -2.26 -1.54 7.42
CA ALA A 52 -3.36 -0.83 8.05
C ALA A 52 -4.68 -1.61 7.93
N ILE A 53 -5.64 -1.30 8.77
CA ILE A 53 -7.00 -1.83 8.70
C ILE A 53 -7.91 -0.72 8.18
N LEU A 54 -8.47 -0.90 6.99
CA LEU A 54 -9.54 -0.05 6.48
C LEU A 54 -10.78 -0.19 7.36
N ARG A 55 -11.30 0.95 7.84
CA ARG A 55 -12.47 1.02 8.72
C ARG A 55 -13.70 1.52 7.96
N ASN A 56 -13.55 2.59 7.17
CA ASN A 56 -14.62 3.17 6.36
C ASN A 56 -14.06 3.72 5.05
N MET A 57 -14.89 3.76 4.02
CA MET A 57 -14.54 4.34 2.72
C MET A 57 -15.73 5.10 2.11
N SER A 58 -15.41 6.11 1.32
CA SER A 58 -16.33 6.88 0.49
C SER A 58 -15.57 7.36 -0.75
N ASP A 59 -16.28 7.94 -1.73
CA ASP A 59 -15.64 8.50 -2.92
C ASP A 59 -14.60 9.59 -2.59
N GLY A 60 -14.85 10.36 -1.52
CA GLY A 60 -14.01 11.48 -1.13
C GLY A 60 -12.92 11.17 -0.12
N GLY A 61 -12.85 9.95 0.41
CA GLY A 61 -11.90 9.64 1.48
C GLY A 61 -12.08 8.29 2.14
N ALA A 62 -11.09 7.94 2.96
CA ALA A 62 -11.04 6.71 3.72
C ALA A 62 -10.66 6.97 5.18
N MET A 63 -10.98 6.00 6.03
CA MET A 63 -10.53 5.94 7.41
C MET A 63 -9.85 4.59 7.63
N PHE A 64 -8.65 4.62 8.18
CA PHE A 64 -7.91 3.42 8.53
C PHE A 64 -7.38 3.48 9.97
N GLU A 65 -7.05 2.31 10.47
CA GLU A 65 -6.35 2.12 11.74
C GLU A 65 -4.97 1.54 11.46
N ALA A 66 -3.92 2.20 11.94
CA ALA A 66 -2.54 1.84 11.69
C ALA A 66 -1.64 2.24 12.87
N LEU A 67 -0.52 1.55 13.03
CA LEU A 67 0.51 1.87 14.04
C LEU A 67 1.53 2.87 13.45
N VAL A 68 1.03 4.00 12.97
CA VAL A 68 1.85 5.09 12.41
C VAL A 68 1.33 6.42 12.89
N SER A 69 2.20 7.42 12.95
CA SER A 69 1.88 8.76 13.45
C SER A 69 2.12 9.84 12.38
N PRO A 70 1.36 9.84 11.27
CA PRO A 70 1.45 10.92 10.30
C PRO A 70 0.95 12.23 10.91
N ARG A 71 1.34 13.33 10.28
CA ARG A 71 0.84 14.67 10.59
C ARG A 71 -0.35 14.98 9.69
N ARG A 72 -1.18 15.90 10.17
CA ARG A 72 -2.23 16.49 9.33
C ARG A 72 -1.58 17.13 8.11
N ASP A 73 -2.25 17.00 6.97
CA ASP A 73 -1.82 17.45 5.65
C ASP A 73 -0.66 16.67 5.02
N ASP A 74 -0.14 15.61 5.67
CA ASP A 74 0.78 14.67 5.03
C ASP A 74 0.12 14.01 3.80
N ILE A 75 0.91 13.81 2.75
CA ILE A 75 0.50 13.05 1.57
C ILE A 75 0.84 11.59 1.80
N ILE A 76 -0.13 10.73 1.53
CA ILE A 76 0.01 9.29 1.65
C ILE A 76 -0.52 8.61 0.38
N THR A 77 -0.06 7.39 0.15
CA THR A 77 -0.67 6.51 -0.85
C THR A 77 -1.22 5.30 -0.15
N TYR A 78 -2.42 4.83 -0.51
CA TYR A 78 -2.93 3.58 0.04
C TYR A 78 -3.49 2.67 -1.05
N TRP A 79 -3.45 1.36 -0.81
CA TRP A 79 -4.08 0.37 -1.68
C TRP A 79 -4.44 -0.90 -0.92
N TRP A 80 -5.25 -1.74 -1.55
CA TRP A 80 -5.42 -3.15 -1.21
C TRP A 80 -5.51 -3.95 -2.49
N ASP A 81 -5.53 -5.28 -2.37
CA ASP A 81 -5.64 -6.13 -3.55
C ASP A 81 -6.97 -5.93 -4.28
N GLY A 82 -6.89 -5.65 -5.59
CA GLY A 82 -8.06 -5.41 -6.45
C GLY A 82 -8.45 -3.95 -6.61
N ILE A 83 -7.62 -2.99 -6.18
CA ILE A 83 -7.79 -1.57 -6.53
C ILE A 83 -6.48 -0.93 -6.98
N ASP A 84 -6.61 0.17 -7.72
CA ASP A 84 -5.50 1.08 -7.99
C ASP A 84 -5.08 1.84 -6.73
N ALA A 85 -3.80 2.20 -6.67
CA ALA A 85 -3.29 3.02 -5.58
C ALA A 85 -3.97 4.39 -5.56
N VAL A 86 -4.37 4.83 -4.37
CA VAL A 86 -5.03 6.11 -4.17
C VAL A 86 -4.10 7.05 -3.42
N GLU A 87 -3.80 8.18 -4.03
CA GLU A 87 -3.12 9.29 -3.37
C GLU A 87 -4.13 10.06 -2.53
N ALA A 88 -3.79 10.34 -1.28
CA ALA A 88 -4.68 11.01 -0.34
C ALA A 88 -3.90 11.90 0.62
N ARG A 89 -4.59 12.89 1.18
CA ARG A 89 -4.06 13.78 2.22
C ARG A 89 -4.64 13.42 3.57
N VAL A 90 -3.81 13.41 4.61
CA VAL A 90 -4.24 13.24 6.00
C VAL A 90 -5.11 14.42 6.43
N ALA A 91 -6.41 14.17 6.60
CA ALA A 91 -7.37 15.18 7.01
C ALA A 91 -7.41 15.34 8.55
N TRP A 92 -7.23 14.24 9.27
CA TRP A 92 -7.18 14.21 10.74
C TRP A 92 -6.53 12.93 11.25
N VAL A 93 -6.01 12.99 12.48
CA VAL A 93 -5.44 11.85 13.23
C VAL A 93 -6.03 11.84 14.63
N GLN A 94 -6.48 10.68 15.10
CA GLN A 94 -7.01 10.47 16.44
C GLN A 94 -6.55 9.11 16.98
N GLY A 95 -5.50 9.11 17.80
CA GLY A 95 -4.85 7.88 18.23
C GLY A 95 -4.29 7.11 17.03
N THR A 96 -4.65 5.83 16.89
CA THR A 96 -4.28 4.99 15.74
C THR A 96 -5.19 5.16 14.53
N ARG A 97 -6.25 5.98 14.64
CA ARG A 97 -7.19 6.23 13.54
C ARG A 97 -6.76 7.44 12.74
N ILE A 98 -6.72 7.26 11.43
CA ILE A 98 -6.32 8.27 10.48
C ILE A 98 -7.42 8.39 9.45
N GLY A 99 -7.91 9.62 9.25
CA GLY A 99 -8.84 9.92 8.18
C GLY A 99 -8.14 10.69 7.08
N VAL A 100 -8.40 10.29 5.84
CA VAL A 100 -7.80 10.90 4.66
C VAL A 100 -8.85 11.37 3.67
N ALA A 101 -8.50 12.41 2.92
CA ALA A 101 -9.25 12.91 1.79
C ALA A 101 -8.52 12.50 0.50
N ASN A 102 -9.22 11.86 -0.43
CA ASN A 102 -8.63 11.38 -1.67
C ASN A 102 -8.25 12.57 -2.57
N LEU A 103 -7.05 12.49 -3.17
CA LEU A 103 -6.54 13.49 -4.11
C LEU A 103 -6.61 12.98 -5.56
N SER A 104 -6.31 11.70 -5.79
CA SER A 104 -6.33 11.08 -7.11
C SER A 104 -7.72 10.57 -7.54
N GLY A 105 -8.77 10.88 -6.78
CA GLY A 105 -10.14 10.37 -7.01
C GLY A 105 -10.50 9.15 -6.17
N PRO A 106 -11.69 8.55 -6.40
CA PRO A 106 -12.14 7.39 -5.64
C PRO A 106 -11.29 6.14 -5.94
N ALA A 107 -11.27 5.19 -5.00
CA ALA A 107 -10.64 3.89 -5.20
C ALA A 107 -11.32 3.16 -6.37
N SER A 108 -10.55 2.90 -7.44
CA SER A 108 -11.05 2.24 -8.65
C SER A 108 -10.69 0.76 -8.61
N ALA A 109 -11.66 -0.10 -8.89
CA ALA A 109 -11.46 -1.54 -8.91
C ALA A 109 -10.59 -1.94 -10.12
N ILE A 110 -9.62 -2.82 -9.89
CA ILE A 110 -8.85 -3.47 -10.95
C ILE A 110 -9.46 -4.85 -11.16
N ASP A 111 -9.68 -5.22 -12.43
CA ASP A 111 -10.04 -6.59 -12.76
C ASP A 111 -8.86 -7.53 -12.49
N VAL A 112 -8.96 -8.26 -11.38
CA VAL A 112 -7.99 -9.28 -11.00
C VAL A 112 -8.67 -10.65 -11.07
N PRO A 113 -8.14 -11.62 -11.85
CA PRO A 113 -8.79 -12.92 -12.02
C PRO A 113 -9.06 -13.67 -10.71
N ARG A 114 -8.24 -13.42 -9.68
CA ARG A 114 -8.43 -13.91 -8.31
C ARG A 114 -7.87 -12.89 -7.31
N PRO A 115 -8.71 -12.28 -6.47
CA PRO A 115 -8.22 -11.45 -5.37
C PRO A 115 -7.32 -12.24 -4.43
N ARG A 116 -6.20 -11.63 -4.04
CA ARG A 116 -5.21 -12.16 -3.10
C ARG A 116 -5.26 -11.35 -1.80
N ALA A 117 -4.64 -11.89 -0.75
CA ALA A 117 -4.42 -11.09 0.45
C ALA A 117 -3.50 -9.92 0.11
N THR A 118 -3.84 -8.71 0.58
CA THR A 118 -2.99 -7.52 0.44
C THR A 118 -1.59 -7.83 0.94
N ARG A 119 -0.60 -7.54 0.10
CA ARG A 119 0.82 -7.67 0.42
C ARG A 119 1.38 -6.31 0.74
N VAL A 120 2.09 -6.23 1.85
CA VAL A 120 2.83 -5.06 2.30
C VAL A 120 4.29 -5.29 1.92
N PRO A 121 4.86 -4.48 1.00
CA PRO A 121 6.30 -4.48 0.75
C PRO A 121 7.04 -4.18 2.04
N ALA A 122 8.11 -4.92 2.31
CA ALA A 122 8.90 -4.73 3.52
C ALA A 122 10.26 -5.38 3.38
N GLN A 123 11.31 -4.63 3.65
CA GLN A 123 12.70 -5.09 3.66
C GLN A 123 13.15 -5.25 5.10
N LEU A 124 13.13 -6.48 5.59
CA LEU A 124 13.48 -6.83 6.96
C LEU A 124 14.33 -8.10 6.95
N PRO A 125 15.36 -8.20 7.80
CA PRO A 125 16.10 -9.44 7.96
C PRO A 125 15.16 -10.51 8.54
N VAL A 126 15.21 -11.70 7.94
CA VAL A 126 14.43 -12.86 8.31
C VAL A 126 15.36 -14.03 8.58
N ARG A 127 15.09 -14.78 9.64
CA ARG A 127 15.73 -16.08 9.87
C ARG A 127 14.74 -17.19 9.59
N VAL A 128 15.13 -18.14 8.76
CA VAL A 128 14.28 -19.29 8.42
C VAL A 128 15.01 -20.58 8.78
N TRP A 129 14.34 -21.46 9.52
CA TRP A 129 14.81 -22.82 9.73
C TRP A 129 14.03 -23.77 8.85
N ALA A 130 14.72 -24.44 7.92
CA ALA A 130 14.11 -25.35 6.95
C ALA A 130 15.06 -26.50 6.64
N GLY A 131 14.54 -27.73 6.57
CA GLY A 131 15.35 -28.90 6.19
C GLY A 131 16.57 -29.16 7.08
N GLY A 132 16.52 -28.77 8.36
CA GLY A 132 17.63 -28.92 9.31
C GLY A 132 18.68 -27.80 9.29
N TRP A 133 18.52 -26.79 8.43
CA TRP A 133 19.45 -25.66 8.30
C TRP A 133 18.79 -24.35 8.72
N ALA A 134 19.62 -23.38 9.13
CA ALA A 134 19.20 -22.01 9.38
C ALA A 134 19.70 -21.10 8.26
N TYR A 135 18.79 -20.35 7.66
CA TYR A 135 19.02 -19.40 6.58
C TYR A 135 18.86 -17.98 7.10
N LYS A 136 19.76 -17.10 6.67
CA LYS A 136 19.54 -15.65 6.73
C LYS A 136 18.96 -15.23 5.39
N ALA A 137 17.80 -14.63 5.42
CA ALA A 137 17.04 -14.20 4.27
C ALA A 137 16.59 -12.74 4.46
N GLU A 138 16.18 -12.10 3.38
CA GLU A 138 15.58 -10.77 3.43
C GLU A 138 14.10 -10.86 3.03
N LEU A 139 13.23 -10.18 3.79
CA LEU A 139 11.83 -10.03 3.42
C LEU A 139 11.71 -9.15 2.17
N GLU A 140 10.83 -9.55 1.27
CA GLU A 140 10.41 -8.73 0.12
C GLU A 140 8.99 -8.17 0.36
N ASN A 141 8.08 -9.04 0.77
CA ASN A 141 6.72 -8.65 1.16
C ASN A 141 6.10 -9.66 2.12
N ILE A 142 5.12 -9.18 2.88
CA ILE A 142 4.31 -9.98 3.80
C ILE A 142 2.83 -9.74 3.58
N SER A 143 2.03 -10.77 3.82
CA SER A 143 0.57 -10.71 3.85
C SER A 143 0.05 -11.44 5.08
N LEU A 144 -1.27 -11.48 5.26
CA LEU A 144 -1.87 -12.28 6.33
C LEU A 144 -1.56 -13.77 6.21
N SER A 145 -1.35 -14.31 5.01
CA SER A 145 -1.22 -15.78 4.81
C SER A 145 0.20 -16.27 4.55
N GLY A 146 1.17 -15.38 4.41
CA GLY A 146 2.54 -15.76 4.12
C GLY A 146 3.45 -14.59 3.77
N ILE A 147 4.70 -14.93 3.46
CA ILE A 147 5.78 -14.01 3.10
C ILE A 147 6.44 -14.41 1.78
N CYS A 148 7.08 -13.43 1.15
CA CYS A 148 8.06 -13.64 0.09
C CYS A 148 9.41 -13.17 0.62
N VAL A 149 10.43 -14.01 0.44
CA VAL A 149 11.78 -13.79 0.97
C VAL A 149 12.82 -14.12 -0.09
N CYS A 150 13.97 -13.46 0.00
CA CYS A 150 15.16 -13.69 -0.82
C CYS A 150 16.25 -14.39 0.01
N GLY A 151 16.97 -15.37 -0.53
CA GLY A 151 18.09 -16.03 0.17
C GLY A 151 17.79 -17.41 0.77
N LEU A 152 16.79 -18.14 0.24
CA LEU A 152 16.54 -19.55 0.58
C LEU A 152 16.92 -20.51 -0.55
N GLY A 153 18.06 -20.25 -1.20
CA GLY A 153 18.58 -21.10 -2.26
C GLY A 153 18.62 -22.58 -1.88
N GLY A 154 18.07 -23.44 -2.74
CA GLY A 154 18.08 -24.89 -2.56
C GLY A 154 16.96 -25.47 -1.69
N VAL A 155 16.09 -24.65 -1.07
CA VAL A 155 14.95 -25.16 -0.31
C VAL A 155 13.78 -25.49 -1.24
N ALA A 156 13.38 -26.76 -1.25
CA ALA A 156 12.31 -27.25 -2.12
C ALA A 156 10.91 -26.83 -1.64
N PRO A 157 9.95 -26.58 -2.55
CA PRO A 157 8.53 -26.48 -2.19
C PRO A 157 8.05 -27.71 -1.40
N GLY A 158 7.13 -27.48 -0.46
CA GLY A 158 6.64 -28.47 0.50
C GLY A 158 7.46 -28.57 1.77
N THR A 159 8.69 -28.04 1.80
CA THR A 159 9.55 -28.10 3.00
C THR A 159 8.92 -27.35 4.17
N PRO A 160 8.67 -28.02 5.31
CA PRO A 160 8.26 -27.36 6.54
C PRO A 160 9.35 -26.44 7.06
N CYS A 161 8.98 -25.30 7.60
CA CYS A 161 9.90 -24.33 8.14
C CYS A 161 9.32 -23.54 9.31
N THR A 162 10.23 -22.95 10.09
CA THR A 162 9.92 -21.93 11.09
C THR A 162 10.54 -20.62 10.62
N VAL A 163 9.81 -19.51 10.79
CA VAL A 163 10.28 -18.18 10.41
C VAL A 163 10.41 -17.31 11.66
N GLU A 164 11.49 -16.56 11.79
CA GLU A 164 11.64 -15.48 12.76
C GLU A 164 11.79 -14.16 12.00
N ILE A 165 10.95 -13.18 12.34
CA ILE A 165 10.92 -11.85 11.74
C ILE A 165 10.38 -10.84 12.76
N GLY A 166 10.99 -9.65 12.85
CA GLY A 166 10.57 -8.59 13.77
C GLY A 166 10.52 -9.05 15.24
N GLY A 167 11.48 -9.90 15.64
CA GLY A 167 11.55 -10.52 16.98
C GLY A 167 10.46 -11.56 17.27
N GLN A 168 9.61 -11.90 16.29
CA GLN A 168 8.52 -12.86 16.45
C GLN A 168 8.80 -14.16 15.70
N THR A 169 8.52 -15.29 16.35
CA THR A 169 8.57 -16.62 15.74
C THR A 169 7.20 -17.04 15.20
N LEU A 170 7.18 -17.46 13.94
CA LEU A 170 6.06 -18.03 13.21
C LEU A 170 6.35 -19.51 12.92
N PRO A 171 5.93 -20.43 13.80
CA PRO A 171 6.09 -21.86 13.59
C PRO A 171 5.12 -22.39 12.52
N ASN A 172 5.36 -23.61 12.06
CA ASN A 172 4.50 -24.36 11.14
C ASN A 172 4.25 -23.62 9.81
N ALA A 173 5.28 -23.02 9.24
CA ALA A 173 5.21 -22.50 7.89
C ALA A 173 5.68 -23.56 6.89
N SER A 174 5.40 -23.36 5.62
CA SER A 174 5.93 -24.21 4.54
C SER A 174 6.31 -23.40 3.32
N VAL A 175 7.39 -23.83 2.66
CA VAL A 175 7.74 -23.28 1.35
C VAL A 175 6.69 -23.73 0.35
N VAL A 176 6.09 -22.80 -0.39
CA VAL A 176 5.03 -23.10 -1.37
C VAL A 176 5.46 -22.85 -2.80
N ARG A 177 6.50 -22.05 -3.01
CA ARG A 177 7.08 -21.78 -4.33
C ARG A 177 8.52 -21.31 -4.16
N THR A 178 9.32 -21.58 -5.18
CA THR A 178 10.65 -21.01 -5.35
C THR A 178 10.76 -20.57 -6.81
N ASP A 179 11.15 -19.34 -7.04
CA ASP A 179 11.30 -18.72 -8.36
C ASP A 179 12.59 -17.89 -8.37
N GLY A 180 13.64 -18.40 -8.99
CA GLY A 180 14.99 -17.86 -8.83
C GLY A 180 15.42 -17.86 -7.36
N ASP A 181 15.81 -16.69 -6.85
CA ASP A 181 16.18 -16.48 -5.44
C ASP A 181 14.97 -16.12 -4.55
N MET A 182 13.77 -15.99 -5.14
CA MET A 182 12.56 -15.63 -4.41
C MET A 182 11.80 -16.86 -3.96
N THR A 183 11.60 -16.98 -2.65
CA THR A 183 10.89 -18.09 -2.03
C THR A 183 9.62 -17.58 -1.37
N GLY A 184 8.50 -18.17 -1.75
CA GLY A 184 7.22 -17.94 -1.08
C GLY A 184 7.03 -18.93 0.05
N ILE A 185 6.76 -18.41 1.25
CA ILE A 185 6.48 -19.19 2.45
C ILE A 185 5.03 -18.92 2.87
N ARG A 186 4.26 -19.98 3.10
CA ARG A 186 2.88 -19.91 3.59
C ARG A 186 2.84 -20.26 5.06
N PHE A 187 2.05 -19.51 5.84
CA PHE A 187 1.76 -19.85 7.23
C PHE A 187 0.66 -20.91 7.30
N GLU A 188 0.75 -21.84 8.25
CA GLU A 188 -0.33 -22.81 8.52
C GLU A 188 -1.66 -22.10 8.80
N LYS A 189 -1.62 -21.08 9.66
CA LYS A 189 -2.77 -20.24 10.00
C LYS A 189 -2.49 -18.79 9.59
N PRO A 190 -3.44 -18.10 8.94
CA PRO A 190 -3.30 -16.68 8.67
C PRO A 190 -3.06 -15.88 9.95
N LEU A 191 -2.19 -14.88 9.87
CA LEU A 191 -1.94 -13.93 10.94
C LEU A 191 -3.20 -13.08 11.17
N PRO A 192 -3.55 -12.79 12.43
CA PRO A 192 -4.48 -11.71 12.75
C PRO A 192 -3.91 -10.37 12.25
N PRO A 193 -4.74 -9.44 11.73
CA PRO A 193 -4.27 -8.14 11.24
C PRO A 193 -3.45 -7.35 12.26
N ALA A 194 -3.86 -7.37 13.54
CA ALA A 194 -3.11 -6.72 14.62
C ALA A 194 -1.71 -7.33 14.83
N ARG A 195 -1.54 -8.63 14.57
CA ARG A 195 -0.24 -9.29 14.66
C ARG A 195 0.66 -8.89 13.48
N LEU A 196 0.09 -8.78 12.27
CA LEU A 196 0.81 -8.26 11.11
C LEU A 196 1.31 -6.83 11.35
N MET A 197 0.44 -5.95 11.89
CA MET A 197 0.84 -4.58 12.23
C MET A 197 1.99 -4.54 13.22
N LYS A 198 1.92 -5.31 14.31
CA LYS A 198 3.01 -5.38 15.29
C LYS A 198 4.31 -5.93 14.72
N LEU A 199 4.23 -6.95 13.86
CA LEU A 199 5.40 -7.60 13.27
C LEU A 199 6.24 -6.63 12.43
N LEU A 200 5.58 -5.71 11.73
CA LEU A 200 6.23 -4.67 10.91
C LEU A 200 6.52 -3.37 11.66
N ASP A 201 6.11 -3.25 12.93
CA ASP A 201 6.34 -2.07 13.79
C ASP A 201 7.44 -2.33 14.84
N SER A 202 7.71 -3.61 15.18
CA SER A 202 8.78 -4.00 16.09
C SER A 202 10.14 -3.46 15.63
N ASP A 203 10.84 -2.77 16.54
CA ASP A 203 12.22 -2.26 16.43
C ASP A 203 12.47 -1.04 15.52
N GLY A 204 11.45 -0.24 15.21
CA GLY A 204 11.64 1.00 14.43
C GLY A 204 12.18 0.75 13.02
N THR A 205 12.07 -0.50 12.55
CA THR A 205 12.42 -0.88 11.19
C THR A 205 11.15 -0.79 10.37
N SER A 206 10.79 0.45 10.04
CA SER A 206 9.74 0.73 9.09
C SER A 206 10.08 0.09 7.74
N ALA A 207 9.09 -0.59 7.17
CA ALA A 207 9.24 -1.32 5.92
C ALA A 207 9.46 -0.34 4.76
N GLN A 208 10.70 -0.21 4.31
CA GLN A 208 11.04 0.67 3.19
C GLN A 208 10.42 0.14 1.89
N VAL A 209 9.81 1.04 1.13
CA VAL A 209 9.26 0.79 -0.20
C VAL A 209 10.23 1.36 -1.21
N VAL A 210 10.86 0.49 -1.98
CA VAL A 210 11.39 0.90 -3.28
C VAL A 210 10.18 1.00 -4.20
N THR A 211 9.51 2.16 -4.20
CA THR A 211 8.42 2.39 -5.15
C THR A 211 9.04 2.31 -6.54
N ARG A 212 8.68 1.26 -7.30
CA ARG A 212 8.87 1.28 -8.74
C ARG A 212 8.06 2.48 -9.22
N ARG A 213 8.74 3.57 -9.59
CA ARG A 213 8.10 4.76 -10.16
C ARG A 213 7.06 4.28 -11.18
N LEU A 214 5.82 4.73 -11.03
CA LEU A 214 4.81 4.57 -12.08
C LEU A 214 5.44 5.06 -13.39
N PRO A 215 5.27 4.34 -14.52
CA PRO A 215 5.64 4.91 -15.81
C PRO A 215 4.89 6.23 -15.93
N THR A 216 5.65 7.32 -16.04
CA THR A 216 5.08 8.61 -16.42
C THR A 216 4.32 8.37 -17.72
N PRO A 217 3.05 8.79 -17.86
CA PRO A 217 2.40 8.74 -19.16
C PRO A 217 3.31 9.47 -20.13
N ASP A 218 3.66 8.80 -21.23
CA ASP A 218 4.52 9.34 -22.30
C ASP A 218 3.97 10.72 -22.68
N VAL A 219 4.65 11.77 -22.22
CA VAL A 219 4.49 13.09 -22.79
C VAL A 219 5.12 12.96 -24.17
N PRO A 220 4.37 13.18 -25.27
CA PRO A 220 4.95 13.16 -26.60
C PRO A 220 6.11 14.16 -26.61
N GLN A 221 7.34 13.64 -26.74
CA GLN A 221 8.49 14.52 -26.92
C GLN A 221 8.22 15.39 -28.15
N PRO A 222 8.38 16.72 -28.08
CA PRO A 222 8.29 17.55 -29.26
C PRO A 222 9.32 17.05 -30.27
N LEU A 223 8.87 16.79 -31.51
CA LEU A 223 9.72 16.36 -32.62
C LEU A 223 11.02 17.17 -32.60
N GLN A 224 12.13 16.50 -32.29
CA GLN A 224 13.45 17.04 -32.62
C GLN A 224 13.49 17.18 -34.13
N THR A 225 13.45 18.42 -34.59
CA THR A 225 13.75 18.78 -35.97
C THR A 225 15.17 18.35 -36.25
N ALA A 226 15.32 17.41 -37.20
CA ALA A 226 16.61 16.93 -37.65
C ALA A 226 17.46 18.12 -38.17
N PRO A 227 18.76 18.17 -37.86
CA PRO A 227 19.67 19.12 -38.50
C PRO A 227 19.88 18.73 -39.98
N PRO A 228 20.20 19.71 -40.86
CA PRO A 228 20.20 19.49 -42.30
C PRO A 228 21.32 18.54 -42.75
N GLU A 229 20.97 17.68 -43.71
CA GLU A 229 21.88 16.79 -44.43
C GLU A 229 23.05 17.57 -45.04
N VAL A 230 24.27 17.18 -44.66
CA VAL A 230 25.49 17.56 -45.36
C VAL A 230 25.76 16.50 -46.43
N LEU A 231 25.62 16.88 -47.70
CA LEU A 231 26.13 16.11 -48.83
C LEU A 231 27.64 15.90 -48.69
N THR A 232 28.08 14.66 -48.51
CA THR A 232 29.45 14.26 -48.84
C THR A 232 29.48 13.25 -49.96
N LYS A 233 30.33 13.59 -50.92
CA LYS A 233 30.53 13.09 -52.27
C LYS A 233 31.14 11.69 -52.30
N THR A 234 30.68 10.90 -53.27
CA THR A 234 31.09 9.54 -53.63
C THR A 234 32.50 9.45 -54.24
N ALA A 235 33.16 8.28 -54.05
CA ALA A 235 34.06 7.52 -54.95
C ALA A 235 35.28 6.97 -54.15
N ALA A 236 35.32 5.66 -53.83
CA ALA A 236 35.77 4.53 -54.66
C ALA A 236 37.30 4.37 -54.70
N ASP A 237 37.84 3.40 -53.95
CA ASP A 237 38.86 2.44 -54.44
C ASP A 237 39.19 1.40 -53.35
N GLN A 238 38.83 0.13 -53.54
CA GLN A 238 39.44 -0.97 -52.78
C GLN A 238 39.34 -2.28 -53.59
N PRO A 239 40.47 -2.91 -53.97
CA PRO A 239 40.47 -4.15 -54.74
C PRO A 239 40.15 -5.38 -53.87
N PRO A 240 39.61 -6.46 -54.47
CA PRO A 240 39.14 -7.63 -53.73
C PRO A 240 40.28 -8.50 -53.16
N ALA A 241 40.09 -8.96 -51.93
CA ALA A 241 41.00 -9.86 -51.22
C ALA A 241 41.00 -11.28 -51.81
N ALA A 242 42.18 -11.89 -51.88
CA ALA A 242 42.42 -13.23 -52.41
C ALA A 242 41.87 -14.36 -51.50
N PRO A 243 41.43 -15.51 -52.05
CA PRO A 243 40.92 -16.64 -51.27
C PRO A 243 42.03 -17.48 -50.62
N PRO A 244 41.76 -18.12 -49.46
CA PRO A 244 42.74 -18.92 -48.73
C PRO A 244 43.00 -20.31 -49.36
N PRO A 245 44.21 -20.89 -49.19
CA PRO A 245 44.57 -22.16 -49.80
C PRO A 245 43.93 -23.38 -49.13
N LEU A 246 43.56 -24.36 -49.95
CA LEU A 246 43.02 -25.67 -49.60
C LEU A 246 44.02 -26.51 -48.79
N ARG A 247 43.56 -27.04 -47.65
CA ARG A 247 44.30 -28.04 -46.85
C ARG A 247 44.35 -29.38 -47.59
N ARG A 248 45.55 -29.94 -47.79
CA ARG A 248 45.73 -31.35 -48.17
C ARG A 248 45.66 -32.23 -46.93
N ALA A 249 44.85 -33.28 -47.01
CA ALA A 249 44.84 -34.39 -46.06
C ALA A 249 46.06 -35.29 -46.31
N VAL A 250 46.73 -35.68 -45.22
CA VAL A 250 47.48 -36.93 -45.06
C VAL A 250 47.23 -37.40 -43.63
#